data_AF-Q66UB1-F1
#
_entry.id   AF-Q66UB1-F1
#
_cell.length_a   1.000
_cell.length_b   1.000
_cell.length_c   1.000
_cell.angle_alpha   90.00
_cell.angle_beta   90.00
_cell.angle_gamma   90.00
#
_symmetry.space_group_name_H-M   'P 1'
#
loop_
_entity.id
_entity.type
_entity.pdbx_description
1 polymer ?
#
loop_
_entity_poly.entity_id
_entity_poly.type
_entity_poly.pdbx_seq_one_letter_code
_entity_poly.pdbx_strand_id
1 'polypeptide(L)'
;MKPLLQLTFFFFIVLCLISSSESQNSVRRGGNFIRKYNLVKCPEQAQFIYRQVCNYLQSFYVRTPDDGLLSYLRGAMQEAANRIIKSILYPNDKTVNIWMVKRCMRNFQDQIDFYNNKALKEYRKCNKKCPADAGMRFTVELEKVAFRYANCIKKRREMQ
;
A
#
# COMPACT_ATOMS: atom_id res chain seq x y z
N MET A 1 46.07 43.00 6.33
CA MET A 1 44.69 43.06 6.88
C MET A 1 43.70 42.70 5.79
N LYS A 2 42.64 41.95 6.13
CA LYS A 2 41.62 41.30 5.26
C LYS A 2 41.93 39.85 4.86
N PRO A 3 41.68 38.89 5.78
CA PRO A 3 41.01 37.66 5.36
C PRO A 3 39.78 37.32 6.22
N LEU A 4 39.30 38.26 7.05
CA LEU A 4 38.19 37.97 7.97
C LEU A 4 36.79 38.03 7.31
N LEU A 5 36.67 38.65 6.13
CA LEU A 5 35.37 38.92 5.49
C LEU A 5 34.90 37.79 4.56
N GLN A 6 35.77 36.87 4.14
CA GLN A 6 35.41 35.76 3.25
C GLN A 6 34.90 34.52 4.01
N LEU A 7 35.29 34.34 5.28
CA LEU A 7 34.86 33.20 6.09
C LEU A 7 33.42 33.32 6.59
N THR A 8 32.89 34.54 6.76
CA THR A 8 31.51 34.75 7.22
C THR A 8 30.48 34.51 6.12
N PHE A 9 30.84 34.71 4.85
CA PHE A 9 29.91 34.52 3.73
C PHE A 9 29.64 33.04 3.43
N PHE A 10 30.64 32.17 3.62
CA PHE A 10 30.47 30.71 3.43
C PHE A 10 29.59 30.06 4.50
N PHE A 11 29.59 30.59 5.73
CA PHE A 11 28.77 30.03 6.82
C PHE A 11 27.27 30.26 6.60
N PHE A 12 26.88 31.38 6.00
CA PHE A 12 25.47 31.69 5.71
C PHE A 12 24.89 30.84 4.56
N ILE A 13 25.70 30.49 3.54
CA ILE A 13 25.23 29.67 2.42
C ILE A 13 24.96 28.22 2.88
N VAL A 14 25.77 27.69 3.80
CA VAL A 14 25.55 26.35 4.36
C VAL A 14 24.32 26.31 5.27
N LEU A 15 24.06 27.35 6.05
CA LEU A 15 22.85 27.44 6.90
C LEU A 15 21.55 27.54 6.07
N CYS A 16 21.56 28.19 4.90
CA CYS A 16 20.38 28.26 4.05
C CYS A 16 20.08 26.94 3.30
N LEU A 17 21.05 26.05 3.12
CA LEU A 17 20.85 24.74 2.47
C LEU A 17 20.37 23.64 3.43
N ILE A 18 20.42 23.88 4.74
CA ILE A 18 19.92 22.94 5.76
C ILE A 18 18.44 23.20 6.11
N SER A 19 17.88 24.35 5.69
CA SER A 19 16.50 24.75 6.01
C SER A 19 15.43 24.27 5.01
N SER A 20 15.79 23.47 4.02
CA SER A 20 14.86 22.94 3.00
C SER A 20 14.52 21.45 3.20
N SER A 21 14.31 21.03 4.44
CA SER A 21 13.66 19.75 4.76
C SER A 21 12.44 19.89 5.68
N GLU A 22 11.70 21.00 5.58
CA GLU A 22 10.32 21.10 6.09
C GLU A 22 9.30 20.94 4.96
N SER A 23 9.18 19.69 4.49
CA SER A 23 7.94 19.19 3.90
C SER A 23 7.75 17.72 4.26
N GLN A 24 7.98 17.39 5.53
CA GLN A 24 7.14 16.36 6.12
C GLN A 24 5.77 17.01 6.26
N ASN A 25 4.88 16.70 5.31
CA ASN A 25 3.45 16.95 5.40
C ASN A 25 2.92 16.34 6.71
N SER A 26 3.09 17.06 7.81
CA SER A 26 2.48 16.80 9.10
C SER A 26 1.03 17.25 8.99
N VAL A 27 0.22 16.46 8.28
CA VAL A 27 -1.23 16.45 8.49
C VAL A 27 -1.48 15.77 9.84
N ARG A 28 -1.01 16.43 10.93
CA ARG A 28 -1.38 16.16 12.32
C ARG A 28 -2.79 16.71 12.56
N ARG A 29 -3.76 16.20 11.79
CA ARG A 29 -5.19 16.38 12.07
C ARG A 29 -5.90 15.03 11.99
N GLY A 30 -5.90 14.35 13.13
CA GLY A 30 -6.94 13.41 13.51
C GLY A 30 -6.43 12.02 13.86
N GLY A 31 -6.93 11.52 15.00
CA GLY A 31 -7.08 10.12 15.41
C GLY A 31 -5.83 9.23 15.34
N ASN A 32 -5.47 8.60 16.47
CA ASN A 32 -4.49 7.52 16.52
C ASN A 32 -4.89 6.41 15.54
N PHE A 33 -4.24 6.36 14.37
CA PHE A 33 -4.43 5.30 13.40
C PHE A 33 -3.36 4.24 13.57
N ILE A 34 -3.78 2.99 13.61
CA ILE A 34 -2.89 1.85 13.77
C ILE A 34 -2.71 1.20 12.40
N ARG A 35 -1.47 0.89 12.03
CA ARG A 35 -1.18 0.06 10.85
C ARG A 35 -1.45 -1.40 11.18
N LYS A 36 -2.23 -2.08 10.35
CA LYS A 36 -2.54 -3.50 10.48
C LYS A 36 -2.01 -4.25 9.26
N TYR A 37 -1.14 -5.21 9.51
CA TYR A 37 -0.50 -6.10 8.53
C TYR A 37 -1.15 -7.48 8.56
N ASN A 38 -0.70 -8.40 7.70
CA ASN A 38 -1.17 -9.81 7.69
C ASN A 38 -2.69 -9.94 7.56
N LEU A 39 -3.28 -9.07 6.73
CA LEU A 39 -4.73 -9.03 6.51
C LEU A 39 -5.22 -10.12 5.54
N VAL A 40 -4.29 -10.73 4.81
CA VAL A 40 -4.53 -11.77 3.83
C VAL A 40 -4.23 -13.13 4.46
N LYS A 41 -5.22 -14.01 4.49
CA LYS A 41 -5.07 -15.42 4.79
C LYS A 41 -4.68 -16.16 3.52
N CYS A 42 -3.72 -17.06 3.66
CA CYS A 42 -3.29 -17.95 2.60
C CYS A 42 -3.24 -19.39 3.12
N PRO A 43 -3.68 -20.38 2.33
CA PRO A 43 -3.50 -21.79 2.62
C PRO A 43 -2.01 -22.15 2.69
N GLU A 44 -1.65 -22.95 3.69
CA GLU A 44 -0.27 -23.38 3.96
C GLU A 44 0.27 -24.40 2.94
N GLN A 45 -0.63 -25.12 2.25
CA GLN A 45 -0.30 -26.27 1.41
C GLN A 45 0.07 -25.91 -0.05
N ALA A 46 0.41 -24.65 -0.31
CA ALA A 46 0.55 -24.17 -1.67
C ALA A 46 1.99 -24.26 -2.22
N GLN A 47 2.10 -24.41 -3.55
CA GLN A 47 3.36 -24.46 -4.29
C GLN A 47 4.29 -23.27 -3.98
N PHE A 48 5.61 -23.44 -4.20
CA PHE A 48 6.65 -22.46 -3.83
C PHE A 48 6.34 -21.02 -4.27
N ILE A 49 5.94 -20.80 -5.52
CA ILE A 49 5.61 -19.45 -6.04
C ILE A 49 4.39 -18.84 -5.35
N TYR A 50 3.38 -19.65 -5.06
CA TYR A 50 2.19 -19.19 -4.35
C TYR A 50 2.56 -18.64 -2.98
N ARG A 51 3.39 -19.39 -2.22
CA ARG A 51 3.84 -18.97 -0.90
C ARG A 51 4.61 -17.65 -0.96
N GLN A 52 5.47 -17.48 -1.95
CA GLN A 52 6.21 -16.23 -2.14
C GLN A 52 5.29 -15.04 -2.42
N VAL A 53 4.31 -15.21 -3.32
CA VAL A 53 3.36 -14.14 -3.66
C VAL A 53 2.44 -13.85 -2.47
N CYS A 54 1.98 -14.87 -1.76
CA CYS A 54 1.22 -14.71 -0.53
C CYS A 54 2.00 -13.89 0.51
N ASN A 55 3.23 -14.27 0.84
CA ASN A 55 4.05 -13.56 1.81
C ASN A 55 4.24 -12.09 1.41
N TYR A 56 4.40 -11.83 0.11
CA TYR A 56 4.45 -10.47 -0.41
C TYR A 56 3.12 -9.72 -0.21
N LEU A 57 1.98 -10.35 -0.48
CA LEU A 57 0.66 -9.76 -0.24
C LEU A 57 0.38 -9.47 1.24
N GLN A 58 0.87 -10.33 2.15
CA GLN A 58 0.74 -10.16 3.59
C GLN A 58 1.56 -8.98 4.14
N SER A 59 2.59 -8.53 3.41
CA SER A 59 3.42 -7.39 3.80
C SER A 59 2.73 -6.03 3.67
N PHE A 60 1.63 -5.95 2.92
CA PHE A 60 0.85 -4.72 2.79
C PHE A 60 0.01 -4.44 4.04
N TYR A 61 -0.20 -3.15 4.32
CA TYR A 61 -0.97 -2.72 5.49
C TYR A 61 -2.10 -1.76 5.13
N VAL A 62 -3.08 -1.69 6.03
CA VAL A 62 -4.08 -0.62 6.07
C VAL A 62 -3.96 0.14 7.39
N ARG A 63 -4.37 1.41 7.40
CA ARG A 63 -4.56 2.20 8.63
C ARG A 63 -6.01 2.12 9.05
N THR A 64 -6.24 1.92 10.35
CA THR A 64 -7.58 1.86 10.94
C THR A 64 -7.60 2.52 12.32
N PRO A 65 -8.70 3.18 12.74
CA PRO A 65 -8.84 3.70 14.10
C PRO A 65 -9.35 2.65 15.10
N ASP A 66 -10.03 1.61 14.63
CA ASP A 66 -10.68 0.57 15.45
C ASP A 66 -10.87 -0.72 14.65
N ASP A 67 -11.37 -1.76 15.31
CA ASP A 67 -11.61 -3.07 14.71
C ASP A 67 -12.90 -3.11 13.87
N GLY A 68 -13.82 -2.18 14.08
CA GLY A 68 -15.05 -2.05 13.32
C GLY A 68 -14.76 -1.81 11.84
N LEU A 69 -14.05 -0.72 11.54
CA LEU A 69 -13.62 -0.46 10.16
C LEU A 69 -12.61 -1.51 9.65
N LEU A 70 -11.71 -2.00 10.52
CA LEU A 70 -10.70 -2.99 10.15
C LEU A 70 -11.30 -4.25 9.54
N SER A 71 -12.44 -4.73 10.06
CA SER A 71 -13.10 -5.94 9.57
C SER A 71 -13.40 -5.86 8.06
N TYR A 72 -13.94 -4.74 7.60
CA TYR A 72 -14.24 -4.50 6.19
C TYR A 72 -12.98 -4.28 5.34
N LEU A 73 -12.01 -3.51 5.86
CA LEU A 73 -10.73 -3.31 5.17
C LEU A 73 -9.98 -4.63 4.99
N ARG A 74 -10.03 -5.53 5.97
CA ARG A 74 -9.47 -6.88 5.89
C ARG A 74 -10.15 -7.70 4.79
N GLY A 75 -11.48 -7.66 4.71
CA GLY A 75 -12.23 -8.32 3.64
C GLY A 75 -11.79 -7.86 2.25
N ALA A 76 -11.72 -6.55 2.04
CA ALA A 76 -11.23 -5.96 0.79
C ALA A 76 -9.79 -6.41 0.44
N MET A 77 -8.89 -6.43 1.43
CA MET A 77 -7.51 -6.89 1.23
C MET A 77 -7.46 -8.37 0.83
N GLN A 78 -8.29 -9.22 1.46
CA GLN A 78 -8.40 -10.63 1.10
C GLN A 78 -8.94 -10.82 -0.32
N GLU A 79 -9.99 -10.10 -0.72
CA GLU A 79 -10.56 -10.19 -2.06
C GLU A 79 -9.57 -9.74 -3.15
N ALA A 80 -8.90 -8.62 -2.92
CA ALA A 80 -7.85 -8.12 -3.78
C ALA A 80 -6.70 -9.14 -3.93
N ALA A 81 -6.26 -9.72 -2.82
CA ALA A 81 -5.23 -10.75 -2.81
C ALA A 81 -5.67 -12.02 -3.56
N ASN A 82 -6.88 -12.52 -3.31
CA ASN A 82 -7.43 -13.69 -4.00
C ASN A 82 -7.45 -13.49 -5.52
N ARG A 83 -7.79 -12.29 -5.98
CA ARG A 83 -7.79 -11.96 -7.42
C ARG A 83 -6.39 -11.99 -8.02
N ILE A 84 -5.39 -11.45 -7.33
CA ILE A 84 -3.99 -11.50 -7.76
C ILE A 84 -3.49 -12.95 -7.74
N ILE A 85 -3.79 -13.69 -6.68
CA ILE A 85 -3.42 -15.09 -6.52
C ILE A 85 -4.05 -15.97 -7.62
N LYS A 86 -5.29 -15.70 -8.03
CA LYS A 86 -5.93 -16.44 -9.13
C LYS A 86 -5.18 -16.26 -10.47
N SER A 87 -4.47 -15.14 -10.65
CA SER A 87 -3.67 -14.91 -11.86
C SER A 87 -2.35 -15.70 -11.91
N ILE A 88 -1.93 -16.29 -10.79
CA ILE A 88 -0.69 -17.08 -10.67
C ILE A 88 -0.93 -18.59 -10.46
N LEU A 89 -2.17 -18.98 -10.12
CA LEU A 89 -2.54 -20.36 -9.84
C LEU A 89 -2.79 -21.14 -11.13
N TYR A 90 -1.71 -21.62 -11.76
CA TYR A 90 -1.78 -22.74 -12.68
C TYR A 90 -0.71 -23.77 -12.27
N PRO A 91 -1.11 -25.01 -11.93
CA PRO A 91 -0.25 -25.97 -11.21
C PRO A 91 1.04 -26.39 -11.92
N ASN A 92 1.26 -25.99 -13.18
CA ASN A 92 2.47 -26.30 -13.97
C ASN A 92 3.08 -25.07 -14.66
N ASP A 93 2.65 -23.86 -14.31
CA ASP A 93 3.04 -22.64 -15.00
C ASP A 93 4.31 -22.04 -14.36
N LYS A 94 5.49 -22.42 -14.90
CA LYS A 94 6.80 -21.91 -14.44
C LYS A 94 7.13 -20.50 -14.93
N THR A 95 6.27 -19.90 -15.75
CA THR A 95 6.50 -18.59 -16.36
C THR A 95 6.40 -17.45 -15.33
N VAL A 96 5.51 -17.60 -14.36
CA VAL A 96 5.30 -16.56 -13.34
C VAL A 96 6.32 -16.72 -12.23
N ASN A 97 7.14 -15.68 -12.03
CA ASN A 97 8.03 -15.56 -10.87
C ASN A 97 7.67 -14.35 -10.00
N ILE A 98 8.19 -14.34 -8.75
CA ILE A 98 7.87 -13.29 -7.78
C ILE A 98 8.30 -11.89 -8.24
N TRP A 99 9.37 -11.80 -9.03
CA TRP A 99 9.85 -10.51 -9.54
C TRP A 99 8.86 -9.88 -10.52
N MET A 100 8.25 -10.68 -11.39
CA MET A 100 7.18 -10.24 -12.29
C MET A 100 6.01 -9.65 -11.51
N VAL A 101 5.59 -10.34 -10.43
CA VAL A 101 4.51 -9.89 -9.55
C VAL A 101 4.87 -8.57 -8.86
N LYS A 102 6.05 -8.49 -8.23
CA LYS A 102 6.55 -7.26 -7.58
C LYS A 102 6.65 -6.10 -8.55
N ARG A 103 7.12 -6.34 -9.79
CA ARG A 103 7.24 -5.31 -10.82
C ARG A 103 5.88 -4.75 -11.23
N CYS A 104 4.88 -5.62 -11.41
CA CYS A 104 3.52 -5.17 -11.66
C CYS A 104 2.98 -4.36 -10.48
N MET A 105 3.21 -4.83 -9.26
CA MET A 105 2.61 -4.29 -8.03
C MET A 105 3.43 -3.20 -7.31
N ARG A 106 4.43 -2.60 -7.98
CA ARG A 106 5.38 -1.66 -7.34
C ARG A 106 4.72 -0.50 -6.58
N ASN A 107 3.53 -0.08 -6.99
CA ASN A 107 2.78 1.04 -6.38
C ASN A 107 1.51 0.57 -5.65
N PHE A 108 1.38 -0.72 -5.33
CA PHE A 108 0.14 -1.24 -4.75
C PHE A 108 -0.13 -0.69 -3.35
N GLN A 109 0.90 -0.53 -2.51
CA GLN A 109 0.76 0.12 -1.19
C GLN A 109 0.27 1.55 -1.32
N ASP A 110 0.74 2.32 -2.31
CA ASP A 110 0.28 3.70 -2.53
C ASP A 110 -1.21 3.76 -2.89
N GLN A 111 -1.67 2.81 -3.72
CA GLN A 111 -3.10 2.68 -4.05
C GLN A 111 -3.91 2.32 -2.79
N ILE A 112 -3.44 1.35 -2.00
CA ILE A 112 -4.07 1.00 -0.71
C ILE A 112 -4.16 2.23 0.19
N ASP A 113 -3.06 2.97 0.38
CA ASP A 113 -3.02 4.15 1.23
C ASP A 113 -3.95 5.27 0.74
N PHE A 114 -4.04 5.48 -0.57
CA PHE A 114 -4.94 6.45 -1.18
C PHE A 114 -6.41 6.14 -0.88
N TYR A 115 -6.84 4.90 -1.14
CA TYR A 115 -8.24 4.50 -0.92
C TYR A 115 -8.55 4.32 0.56
N ASN A 116 -7.60 3.86 1.37
CA ASN A 116 -7.75 3.77 2.80
C ASN A 116 -7.94 5.16 3.43
N ASN A 117 -7.19 6.17 2.99
CA ASN A 117 -7.43 7.56 3.40
C ASN A 117 -8.84 8.06 3.07
N LYS A 118 -9.39 7.68 1.91
CA LYS A 118 -10.78 8.02 1.55
C LYS A 118 -11.78 7.35 2.49
N ALA A 119 -11.62 6.05 2.74
CA ALA A 119 -12.47 5.32 3.68
C ALA A 119 -12.40 5.91 5.10
N LEU A 120 -11.20 6.28 5.57
CA LEU A 120 -11.01 6.92 6.87
C LEU A 120 -11.70 8.29 6.95
N LYS A 121 -11.69 9.07 5.87
CA LYS A 121 -12.42 10.35 5.80
C LYS A 121 -13.93 10.12 5.87
N GLU A 122 -14.47 9.19 5.08
CA GLU A 122 -15.90 8.86 5.12
C GLU A 122 -16.34 8.34 6.49
N TYR A 123 -15.56 7.44 7.08
CA TYR A 123 -15.84 6.90 8.41
C TYR A 123 -15.86 7.98 9.49
N ARG A 124 -15.00 9.00 9.38
CA ARG A 124 -15.03 10.17 10.27
C ARG A 124 -16.25 11.07 10.05
N LYS A 125 -16.68 11.27 8.80
CA LYS A 125 -17.86 12.10 8.47
C LYS A 125 -19.13 11.59 9.14
N CYS A 126 -19.27 10.27 9.30
CA CYS A 126 -20.41 9.66 9.98
C CYS A 126 -20.16 9.39 11.48
N ASN A 127 -19.23 10.11 12.11
CA ASN A 127 -18.87 9.94 13.53
C ASN A 127 -18.55 8.48 13.90
N LYS A 128 -17.89 7.74 12.99
CA LYS A 128 -17.50 6.34 13.15
C LYS A 128 -18.67 5.34 13.23
N LYS A 129 -19.88 5.74 12.83
CA LYS A 129 -21.07 4.87 12.87
C LYS A 129 -21.37 4.12 11.58
N CYS A 130 -20.58 4.34 10.51
CA CYS A 130 -20.79 3.74 9.19
C CYS A 130 -19.58 2.91 8.68
N PRO A 131 -19.09 1.91 9.45
CA PRO A 131 -17.91 1.14 9.04
C PRO A 131 -18.15 0.37 7.73
N ALA A 132 -19.37 -0.13 7.52
CA ALA A 132 -19.76 -0.86 6.31
C ALA A 132 -19.67 0.01 5.05
N ASP A 133 -20.27 1.20 5.05
CA ASP A 133 -20.29 2.09 3.88
C ASP A 133 -18.88 2.59 3.52
N ALA A 134 -18.10 2.96 4.54
CA ALA A 134 -16.71 3.38 4.36
C ALA A 134 -15.85 2.22 3.82
N GLY A 135 -16.05 1.02 4.34
CA GLY A 135 -15.40 -0.21 3.89
C GLY A 135 -15.77 -0.61 2.47
N MET A 136 -17.05 -0.54 2.11
CA MET A 136 -17.54 -0.95 0.78
C MET A 136 -16.92 -0.11 -0.34
N ARG A 137 -16.76 1.20 -0.14
CA ARG A 137 -16.04 2.06 -1.11
C ARG A 137 -14.58 1.65 -1.27
N PHE A 138 -13.92 1.28 -0.17
CA PHE A 138 -12.55 0.78 -0.22
C PHE A 138 -12.47 -0.54 -0.98
N THR A 139 -13.39 -1.48 -0.72
CA THR A 139 -13.50 -2.76 -1.42
C THR A 139 -13.61 -2.58 -2.93
N VAL A 140 -14.63 -1.84 -3.39
CA VAL A 140 -14.90 -1.62 -4.83
C VAL A 140 -13.69 -1.07 -5.56
N GLU A 141 -12.99 -0.10 -4.97
CA GLU A 141 -11.83 0.51 -5.60
C GLU A 141 -10.61 -0.40 -5.57
N LEU A 142 -10.36 -1.09 -4.45
CA LEU A 142 -9.24 -2.00 -4.33
C LEU A 142 -9.39 -3.22 -5.26
N GLU A 143 -10.61 -3.70 -5.49
CA GLU A 143 -10.88 -4.74 -6.48
C GLU A 143 -10.51 -4.31 -7.90
N LYS A 144 -10.86 -3.08 -8.30
CA LYS A 144 -10.46 -2.52 -9.61
C LYS A 144 -8.94 -2.44 -9.74
N VAL A 145 -8.26 -2.02 -8.68
CA VAL A 145 -6.80 -1.96 -8.61
C VAL A 145 -6.21 -3.37 -8.75
N ALA A 146 -6.71 -4.34 -7.99
CA ALA A 146 -6.26 -5.73 -8.04
C ALA A 146 -6.48 -6.36 -9.43
N PHE A 147 -7.58 -6.05 -10.10
CA PHE A 147 -7.83 -6.47 -11.49
C PHE A 147 -6.77 -5.94 -12.46
N ARG A 148 -6.39 -4.66 -12.34
CA ARG A 148 -5.31 -4.07 -13.16
C ARG A 148 -3.98 -4.79 -12.95
N TYR A 149 -3.64 -5.13 -11.70
CA TYR A 149 -2.40 -5.85 -11.40
C TYR A 149 -2.44 -7.31 -11.86
N ALA A 150 -3.56 -8.01 -11.69
CA ALA A 150 -3.76 -9.35 -12.23
C ALA A 150 -3.59 -9.37 -13.76
N ASN A 151 -4.13 -8.37 -14.47
CA ASN A 151 -3.95 -8.24 -15.92
C ASN A 151 -2.50 -7.92 -16.31
N CYS A 152 -1.79 -7.10 -15.52
CA CYS A 152 -0.36 -6.86 -15.75
C CYS A 152 0.44 -8.16 -15.67
N ILE A 153 0.18 -8.98 -14.64
CA ILE A 153 0.85 -10.28 -14.44
C ILE A 153 0.53 -11.20 -15.63
N LYS A 154 -0.75 -11.32 -16.00
CA LYS A 154 -1.18 -12.13 -17.14
C LYS A 154 -0.51 -11.72 -18.45
N LYS A 155 -0.47 -10.42 -18.77
CA LYS A 155 0.19 -9.90 -19.98
C LYS A 155 1.69 -10.19 -20.00
N ARG A 156 2.37 -10.05 -18.85
CA ARG A 156 3.81 -10.31 -18.76
C ARG A 156 4.14 -11.79 -18.93
N ARG A 157 3.26 -12.67 -18.47
CA ARG A 157 3.35 -14.10 -18.75
C ARG A 157 3.26 -14.41 -20.24
N GLU A 158 2.33 -13.77 -20.96
CA GLU A 158 2.14 -13.99 -22.41
C GLU A 158 3.29 -13.45 -23.29
N MET A 159 4.21 -12.67 -22.72
CA MET A 159 5.39 -12.13 -23.42
C MET A 159 6.67 -12.97 -23.23
N GLN A 160 6.59 -14.09 -22.48
CA GLN A 160 7.69 -15.02 -22.27
C GLN A 160 7.53 -16.25 -23.15
#